data_AF-U9W1X7-F1
#
_entry.id   AF-U9W1X7-F1
#
_cell.length_a   1.000
_cell.length_b   1.000
_cell.length_c   1.000
_cell.angle_alpha   90.00
_cell.angle_beta   90.00
_cell.angle_gamma   90.00
#
_symmetry.space_group_name_H-M   'P 1'
#
loop_
_entity.id
_entity.type
_entity.pdbx_description
1 polymer ?
#
loop_
_entity_poly.entity_id
_entity_poly.type
_entity_poly.pdbx_seq_one_letter_code
_entity_poly.pdbx_strand_id
1 'polypeptide(L)'
;MTLFKNLRGGALLSLGYMLSPLSWWNDLFFNLPIALVFGYGVSWFNSHWFIPGTVMGYWLSNVLGMVMIQFGAVDIFLTDEKRNVTRDTVIGFGGATLYTVIVAALVYFHILDIPDFLTDLHP
;
A
#
# COMPACT_ATOMS: atom_id res chain seq x y z
N MET A 1 -28.43 -2.94 -13.82
CA MET A 1 -27.34 -1.94 -13.89
C MET A 1 -26.43 -1.89 -12.65
N THR A 2 -26.69 -2.70 -11.61
CA THR A 2 -25.94 -2.73 -10.35
C THR A 2 -24.84 -3.80 -10.29
N LEU A 3 -25.05 -4.98 -10.92
CA LEU A 3 -24.09 -6.08 -10.84
C LEU A 3 -22.74 -5.77 -11.53
N PHE A 4 -22.78 -5.16 -12.72
CA PHE A 4 -21.59 -4.83 -13.51
C PHE A 4 -20.73 -3.74 -12.84
N LYS A 5 -21.37 -2.81 -12.14
CA LYS A 5 -20.70 -1.76 -11.35
C LYS A 5 -19.97 -2.37 -10.14
N ASN A 6 -20.63 -3.27 -9.43
CA ASN A 6 -20.04 -3.95 -8.27
C ASN A 6 -18.90 -4.90 -8.68
N LEU A 7 -19.04 -5.60 -9.81
CA LEU A 7 -17.98 -6.45 -10.36
C LEU A 7 -16.77 -5.62 -10.81
N ARG A 8 -17.02 -4.51 -11.52
CA ARG A 8 -15.96 -3.60 -11.98
C ARG A 8 -15.22 -2.96 -10.80
N GLY A 9 -15.96 -2.47 -9.81
CA GLY A 9 -15.40 -1.91 -8.61
C GLY A 9 -14.56 -2.94 -7.84
N GLY A 10 -15.09 -4.17 -7.66
CA GLY A 10 -14.38 -5.27 -7.01
C GLY A 10 -13.08 -5.66 -7.72
N ALA A 11 -13.12 -5.74 -9.06
CA ALA A 11 -11.94 -5.99 -9.87
C ALA A 11 -10.92 -4.85 -9.79
N LEU A 12 -11.36 -3.58 -9.80
CA LEU A 12 -10.48 -2.42 -9.63
C LEU A 12 -9.84 -2.38 -8.25
N LEU A 13 -10.58 -2.77 -7.21
CA LEU A 13 -10.07 -2.82 -5.84
C LEU A 13 -9.04 -3.95 -5.66
N SER A 14 -9.32 -5.14 -6.19
CA SER A 14 -8.39 -6.28 -6.11
C SER A 14 -7.16 -6.06 -6.96
N LEU A 15 -7.31 -5.59 -8.21
CA LEU A 15 -6.19 -5.24 -9.07
C LEU A 15 -5.39 -4.08 -8.49
N GLY A 16 -6.07 -3.05 -7.97
CA GLY A 16 -5.41 -1.94 -7.28
C GLY A 16 -4.61 -2.41 -6.07
N TYR A 17 -5.16 -3.30 -5.23
CA TYR A 17 -4.46 -3.89 -4.09
C TYR A 17 -3.23 -4.71 -4.52
N MET A 18 -3.36 -5.47 -5.61
CA MET A 18 -2.25 -6.22 -6.22
C MET A 18 -1.19 -5.30 -6.81
N LEU A 19 -1.55 -4.09 -7.26
CA LEU A 19 -0.65 -3.08 -7.83
C LEU A 19 -0.09 -2.07 -6.82
N SER A 20 -0.66 -1.98 -5.62
CA SER A 20 -0.27 -0.98 -4.62
C SER A 20 0.84 -1.50 -3.68
N PRO A 21 1.58 -0.59 -3.02
CA PRO A 21 2.65 -0.96 -2.09
C PRO A 21 2.14 -1.59 -0.79
N LEU A 22 0.82 -1.69 -0.58
CA LEU A 22 0.22 -2.38 0.57
C LEU A 22 0.40 -3.91 0.50
N SER A 23 0.72 -4.44 -0.67
CA SER A 23 1.03 -5.86 -0.88
C SER A 23 2.55 -6.05 -0.93
N TRP A 24 3.13 -6.76 0.03
CA TRP A 24 4.58 -6.96 0.10
C TRP A 24 5.18 -7.70 -1.11
N TRP A 25 4.37 -8.47 -1.86
CA TRP A 25 4.78 -9.21 -3.04
C TRP A 25 4.56 -8.44 -4.36
N ASN A 26 3.88 -7.29 -4.32
CA ASN A 26 3.55 -6.48 -5.50
C ASN A 26 4.81 -6.03 -6.25
N ASP A 27 5.83 -5.61 -5.50
CA ASP A 27 7.09 -5.11 -6.06
C ASP A 27 7.76 -6.12 -6.97
N LEU A 28 7.79 -7.39 -6.55
CA LEU A 28 8.46 -8.45 -7.29
C LEU A 28 7.73 -8.82 -8.59
N PHE A 29 6.39 -8.87 -8.57
CA PHE A 29 5.61 -9.42 -9.68
C PHE A 29 5.02 -8.38 -10.63
N PHE A 30 4.80 -7.14 -10.18
CA PHE A 30 4.15 -6.11 -10.99
C PHE A 30 5.02 -4.87 -11.15
N ASN A 31 5.37 -4.26 -10.03
CA ASN A 31 5.99 -2.94 -10.00
C ASN A 31 7.38 -2.96 -10.67
N LEU A 32 8.24 -3.93 -10.36
CA LEU A 32 9.56 -4.06 -11.01
C LEU A 32 9.47 -4.42 -12.50
N PRO A 33 8.68 -5.43 -12.93
CA PRO A 33 8.50 -5.70 -14.36
C PRO A 33 7.99 -4.49 -15.15
N ILE A 34 6.97 -3.80 -14.65
CA ILE A 34 6.42 -2.60 -15.30
C ILE A 34 7.47 -1.49 -15.34
N ALA A 35 8.18 -1.26 -14.25
CA ALA A 35 9.25 -0.26 -14.15
C ALA A 35 10.38 -0.54 -15.15
N LEU A 36 10.82 -1.79 -15.28
CA LEU A 36 11.89 -2.18 -16.21
C LEU A 36 11.45 -2.04 -17.67
N VAL A 37 10.22 -2.44 -18.01
CA VAL A 37 9.66 -2.25 -19.35
C VAL A 37 9.56 -0.76 -19.68
N PHE A 38 9.11 0.05 -18.73
CA PHE A 38 9.02 1.49 -18.90
C PHE A 38 10.42 2.13 -19.05
N GLY A 39 11.36 1.78 -18.18
CA GLY A 39 12.76 2.23 -18.26
C GLY A 39 13.43 1.81 -19.56
N TYR A 40 13.17 0.60 -20.05
CA TYR A 40 13.63 0.13 -21.35
C TYR A 40 13.04 0.96 -22.50
N GLY A 41 11.74 1.26 -22.47
CA GLY A 41 11.10 2.13 -23.46
C GLY A 41 11.67 3.55 -23.47
N VAL A 42 11.95 4.12 -22.30
CA VAL A 42 12.61 5.44 -22.19
C VAL A 42 14.06 5.38 -22.67
N SER A 43 14.74 4.25 -22.49
CA SER A 43 16.14 4.08 -22.93
C SER A 43 16.32 4.14 -24.45
N TRP A 44 15.26 3.91 -25.24
CA TRP A 44 15.30 4.10 -26.70
C TRP A 44 15.50 5.56 -27.12
N PHE A 45 15.06 6.52 -26.31
CA PHE A 45 15.33 7.94 -26.56
C PHE A 45 16.73 8.34 -26.10
N ASN A 46 17.17 7.82 -24.96
CA ASN A 46 18.52 8.02 -24.45
C ASN A 46 18.91 6.91 -23.48
N SER A 47 20.00 6.19 -23.77
CA SER A 47 20.44 5.05 -22.96
C SER A 47 20.74 5.41 -21.50
N HIS A 48 21.15 6.65 -21.21
CA HIS A 48 21.40 7.13 -19.83
C HIS A 48 20.11 7.31 -19.00
N TRP A 49 18.95 7.34 -19.66
CA TRP A 49 17.66 7.52 -19.01
C TRP A 49 17.02 6.21 -18.54
N PHE A 50 17.69 5.06 -18.75
CA PHE A 50 17.18 3.77 -18.29
C PHE A 50 16.91 3.74 -16.77
N ILE A 51 17.90 4.17 -15.96
CA ILE A 51 17.76 4.17 -14.50
C ILE A 51 16.70 5.21 -14.04
N PRO A 52 16.77 6.50 -14.43
CA PRO A 52 15.73 7.47 -14.09
C PRO A 52 14.33 7.05 -14.56
N GLY A 53 14.23 6.48 -15.77
CA GLY A 53 12.99 5.97 -16.34
C GLY A 53 12.42 4.82 -15.52
N THR A 54 13.25 3.87 -15.10
CA THR A 54 12.83 2.75 -14.25
C THR A 54 12.29 3.25 -12.90
N VAL A 55 12.97 4.19 -12.26
CA VAL A 55 12.51 4.80 -11.00
C VAL A 55 11.18 5.52 -11.19
N MET A 56 11.04 6.32 -12.26
CA MET A 56 9.76 6.97 -12.57
C MET A 56 8.65 5.97 -12.89
N GLY A 57 8.95 4.89 -13.60
CA GLY A 57 8.01 3.82 -13.91
C GLY A 57 7.49 3.12 -12.66
N TYR A 58 8.40 2.78 -11.73
CA TYR A 58 8.06 2.20 -10.44
C TYR A 58 7.20 3.14 -9.57
N TRP A 59 7.53 4.44 -9.58
CA TRP A 59 6.72 5.43 -8.87
C TRP A 59 5.33 5.55 -9.50
N LEU A 60 5.25 5.59 -10.83
CA LEU A 60 3.99 5.72 -11.56
C LEU A 60 3.08 4.51 -11.35
N SER A 61 3.64 3.29 -11.33
CA SER A 61 2.87 2.07 -11.08
C SER A 61 2.31 2.02 -9.67
N ASN A 62 3.07 2.48 -8.67
CA ASN A 62 2.58 2.66 -7.29
C ASN A 62 1.43 3.68 -7.20
N VAL A 63 1.57 4.83 -7.86
CA VAL A 63 0.52 5.86 -7.90
C VAL A 63 -0.74 5.31 -8.59
N LEU A 64 -0.58 4.61 -9.71
CA LEU A 64 -1.67 3.92 -10.39
C LEU A 64 -2.38 2.92 -9.48
N GLY A 65 -1.63 2.11 -8.73
CA GLY A 65 -2.18 1.16 -7.76
C GLY A 65 -3.05 1.86 -6.70
N MET A 66 -2.56 2.95 -6.09
CA MET A 66 -3.34 3.73 -5.12
C MET A 66 -4.60 4.36 -5.73
N VAL A 67 -4.48 4.92 -6.94
CA VAL A 67 -5.61 5.53 -7.67
C VAL A 67 -6.66 4.48 -8.06
N MET A 68 -6.24 3.29 -8.49
CA MET A 68 -7.14 2.18 -8.81
C MET A 68 -7.91 1.69 -7.58
N ILE A 69 -7.25 1.57 -6.43
CA ILE A 69 -7.93 1.26 -5.15
C ILE A 69 -8.94 2.36 -4.83
N GLN A 70 -8.56 3.63 -4.96
CA GLN A 70 -9.44 4.75 -4.62
C GLN A 70 -10.68 4.77 -5.51
N PHE A 71 -10.53 4.57 -6.82
CA PHE A 71 -11.68 4.47 -7.73
C PHE A 71 -12.51 3.21 -7.52
N GLY A 72 -11.88 2.05 -7.28
CA GLY A 72 -12.59 0.80 -6.96
C GLY A 72 -13.38 0.92 -5.65
N ALA A 73 -12.79 1.56 -4.64
CA ALA A 73 -13.44 1.77 -3.34
C ALA A 73 -14.61 2.74 -3.47
N VAL A 74 -14.44 3.83 -4.22
CA VAL A 74 -15.51 4.78 -4.56
C VAL A 74 -16.65 4.06 -5.28
N ASP A 75 -16.37 3.26 -6.32
CA ASP A 75 -17.41 2.57 -7.11
C ASP A 75 -18.20 1.51 -6.30
N ILE A 76 -17.54 0.76 -5.40
CA ILE A 76 -18.21 -0.26 -4.56
C ILE A 76 -18.88 0.36 -3.33
N PHE A 77 -18.13 1.16 -2.56
CA PHE A 77 -18.56 1.59 -1.22
C PHE A 77 -19.45 2.84 -1.25
N LEU A 78 -19.33 3.72 -2.25
CA LEU A 78 -20.22 4.90 -2.34
C LEU A 78 -21.61 4.59 -2.91
N THR A 79 -21.89 3.34 -3.29
CA THR A 79 -23.26 2.93 -3.64
C THR A 79 -24.11 2.61 -2.40
N ASP A 80 -23.51 2.42 -1.20
CA ASP A 80 -24.27 2.03 0.01
C ASP A 80 -23.91 2.77 1.32
N GLU A 81 -22.75 3.43 1.48
CA GLU A 81 -22.48 4.13 2.74
C GLU A 81 -21.99 5.56 2.55
N LYS A 82 -22.72 6.48 3.20
CA LYS A 82 -22.11 7.57 3.96
C LYS A 82 -20.96 6.95 4.76
N ARG A 83 -19.75 7.00 4.21
CA ARG A 83 -18.51 6.62 4.88
C ARG A 83 -18.57 7.18 6.29
N ASN A 84 -18.85 6.33 7.27
CA ASN A 84 -18.97 6.77 8.64
C ASN A 84 -17.55 6.98 9.13
N VAL A 85 -16.97 8.14 8.77
CA VAL A 85 -15.59 8.55 9.08
C VAL A 85 -15.27 8.28 10.55
N THR A 86 -16.28 8.40 11.42
CA THR A 86 -16.24 8.03 12.83
C THR A 86 -15.90 6.55 13.08
N ARG A 87 -16.51 5.61 12.36
CA ARG A 87 -16.25 4.16 12.50
C ARG A 87 -14.85 3.80 11.99
N ASP A 88 -14.44 4.33 10.84
CA ASP A 88 -13.08 4.11 10.30
C ASP A 88 -12.01 4.66 11.25
N THR A 89 -12.27 5.84 11.83
CA THR A 89 -11.37 6.47 12.81
C THR A 89 -11.34 5.66 14.10
N VAL A 90 -12.47 5.17 14.60
CA VAL A 90 -12.52 4.33 15.82
C VAL A 90 -11.83 2.99 15.61
N ILE A 91 -11.99 2.35 14.45
CA ILE A 91 -11.31 1.08 14.15
C ILE A 91 -9.80 1.31 13.97
N GLY A 92 -9.40 2.36 13.26
CA GLY A 92 -7.98 2.69 13.09
C GLY A 92 -7.31 3.07 14.41
N PHE A 93 -7.95 3.92 15.20
CA PHE A 93 -7.43 4.38 16.49
C PHE A 93 -7.46 3.27 17.54
N GLY A 94 -8.54 2.48 17.58
CA GLY A 94 -8.66 1.30 18.45
C GLY A 94 -7.66 0.21 18.09
N GLY A 95 -7.46 -0.05 16.80
CA GLY A 95 -6.45 -0.98 16.30
C GLY A 95 -5.03 -0.54 16.63
N ALA A 96 -4.71 0.73 16.42
CA ALA A 96 -3.40 1.29 16.78
C ALA A 96 -3.14 1.22 18.29
N THR A 97 -4.14 1.59 19.10
CA THR A 97 -4.04 1.53 20.57
C THR A 97 -3.86 0.09 21.05
N LEU A 98 -4.64 -0.85 20.52
CA LEU A 98 -4.54 -2.26 20.87
C LEU A 98 -3.17 -2.84 20.49
N TYR A 99 -2.69 -2.52 19.29
CA TYR A 99 -1.36 -2.93 18.84
C TYR A 99 -0.27 -2.39 19.77
N THR A 100 -0.31 -1.10 20.13
CA THR A 100 0.65 -0.50 21.08
C THR A 100 0.59 -1.17 22.44
N VAL A 101 -0.61 -1.47 22.97
CA VAL A 101 -0.76 -2.17 24.25
C VAL A 101 -0.18 -3.58 24.19
N ILE A 102 -0.41 -4.30 23.10
CA ILE A 102 0.14 -5.65 22.90
C ILE A 102 1.67 -5.61 22.85
N VAL A 103 2.25 -4.69 22.08
CA VAL A 103 3.72 -4.54 22.00
C VAL A 103 4.31 -4.14 23.35
N ALA A 104 3.70 -3.18 24.05
CA ALA A 104 4.14 -2.76 25.37
C ALA A 104 4.08 -3.91 26.39
N ALA A 105 3.01 -4.72 26.35
CA ALA A 105 2.88 -5.90 27.19
C ALA A 105 3.96 -6.95 26.87
N LEU A 106 4.21 -7.23 25.59
CA LEU A 106 5.25 -8.18 25.15
C LEU A 106 6.65 -7.76 25.64
N VAL A 107 6.95 -6.46 25.59
CA VAL A 107 8.19 -5.89 26.14
C VAL A 107 8.22 -6.00 27.66
N TYR A 108 7.13 -5.65 28.34
CA TYR A 108 7.01 -5.70 29.81
C TYR A 108 7.19 -7.13 30.35
N PHE A 109 6.61 -8.12 29.68
CA PHE A 109 6.75 -9.54 30.04
C PHE A 109 8.08 -10.17 29.57
N HIS A 110 9.00 -9.39 28.98
CA HIS A 110 10.29 -9.84 28.44
C HIS A 110 10.13 -11.02 27.46
N ILE A 111 9.01 -11.07 26.74
CA ILE A 111 8.81 -11.99 25.62
C ILE A 111 9.53 -11.45 24.39
N LEU A 112 9.62 -10.11 24.30
CA LEU A 112 10.30 -9.39 23.23
C LEU A 112 11.50 -8.65 23.81
N ASP A 113 12.71 -9.11 23.48
CA ASP A 113 13.95 -8.45 23.86
C ASP A 113 14.09 -7.12 23.09
N ILE A 114 14.34 -6.05 23.84
CA ILE A 114 14.63 -4.74 23.26
C ILE A 114 16.11 -4.77 22.85
N PRO A 115 16.47 -4.39 21.62
CA PRO A 115 17.87 -4.40 21.22
C PRO A 115 18.70 -3.41 22.04
N ASP A 116 19.89 -3.84 22.46
CA ASP A 116 20.74 -3.15 23.45
C ASP A 116 21.02 -1.67 23.09
N PHE A 117 21.05 -1.33 21.80
CA PHE A 117 21.29 0.05 21.34
C PHE A 117 20.19 1.05 21.73
N LEU A 118 18.97 0.60 22.07
CA LEU A 118 17.88 1.46 22.56
C LEU A 118 17.93 1.64 24.08
N THR A 119 18.48 0.67 24.81
CA THR A 119 18.64 0.72 26.27
C THR A 119 19.95 1.40 26.70
N ASP A 120 20.97 1.38 25.84
CA ASP A 120 22.26 2.05 26.05
C ASP A 120 22.23 3.57 25.76
N LEU A 121 21.04 4.13 25.48
CA LEU A 121 20.84 5.58 25.41
C LEU A 121 20.82 6.17 26.84
N HIS A 122 21.95 6.05 27.53
CA HIS A 122 22.20 6.74 28.79
C HIS A 122 22.32 8.26 28.48
N PRO A 123 21.61 9.15 29.20
CA PRO A 123 21.84 10.59 29.08
C PRO A 123 23.25 11.00 29.52
#